data_AF-A0A7J4FK04-F1
#
_entry.id   AF-A0A7J4FK04-F1
#
_cell.length_a   1.000
_cell.length_b   1.000
_cell.length_c   1.000
_cell.angle_alpha   90.00
_cell.angle_beta   90.00
_cell.angle_gamma   90.00
#
_symmetry.space_group_name_H-M   'P 1'
#
loop_
_entity.id
_entity.type
_entity.pdbx_description
1 polymer ?
#
loop_
_entity_poly.entity_id
_entity_poly.type
_entity_poly.pdbx_seq_one_letter_code
_entity_poly.pdbx_strand_id
1 'polypeptide(L)'
;MIRDYEDADGFATIGLESHWSGWLRKEHMEYLGFTSIDSFTVSHKTKHVGERFKIHLMWLPNNCDKPPTWRKSKLLQGVNFCMAHPLYHTQSIKEKEILQQIQ
;
A
#
# COMPACT_ATOMS: atom_id res chain seq x y z
N MET A 1 3.82 -20.68 2.91
CA MET A 1 3.52 -19.29 3.33
C MET A 1 2.80 -19.30 4.68
N ILE A 2 1.48 -19.49 4.79
CA ILE A 2 0.83 -19.45 6.13
C ILE A 2 1.38 -20.50 7.10
N ARG A 3 1.68 -21.72 6.62
CA ARG A 3 2.26 -22.80 7.44
C ARG A 3 3.67 -22.51 7.99
N ASP A 4 4.40 -21.59 7.38
CA ASP A 4 5.74 -21.19 7.84
C ASP A 4 5.67 -20.03 8.84
N TYR A 5 4.46 -19.47 9.06
CA TYR A 5 4.18 -18.33 9.91
C TYR A 5 3.00 -18.62 10.85
N GLU A 6 2.88 -19.87 11.32
CA GLU A 6 1.80 -20.29 12.23
C GLU A 6 1.75 -19.43 13.49
N ASP A 7 2.91 -18.95 13.97
CA ASP A 7 3.03 -18.09 15.15
C ASP A 7 2.79 -16.59 14.88
N ALA A 8 2.55 -16.19 13.62
CA ALA A 8 2.32 -14.78 13.33
C ALA A 8 0.97 -14.30 13.89
N ASP A 9 0.95 -13.10 14.47
CA ASP A 9 -0.28 -12.45 14.96
C ASP A 9 -1.29 -12.21 13.81
N GLY A 10 -0.79 -11.94 12.61
CA GLY A 10 -1.54 -11.83 11.38
C GLY A 10 -0.71 -11.17 10.28
N PHE A 11 -1.32 -10.87 9.14
CA PHE A 11 -0.65 -10.39 7.95
C PHE A 11 -1.17 -9.02 7.52
N ALA A 12 -0.25 -8.12 7.25
CA ALA A 12 -0.54 -6.77 6.78
C ALA A 12 0.03 -6.56 5.37
N THR A 13 -0.75 -5.90 4.52
CA THR A 13 -0.30 -5.50 3.18
C THR A 13 -0.98 -4.19 2.76
N ILE A 14 -0.69 -3.74 1.55
CA ILE A 14 -1.40 -2.62 0.94
C ILE A 14 -2.37 -3.11 -0.14
N GLY A 15 -3.48 -2.40 -0.27
CA GLY A 15 -4.42 -2.53 -1.38
C GLY A 15 -4.54 -1.19 -2.11
N LEU A 16 -4.64 -1.22 -3.43
CA LEU A 16 -4.78 -0.04 -4.26
C LEU A 16 -6.18 -0.01 -4.89
N GLU A 17 -6.87 1.10 -4.72
CA GLU A 17 -8.15 1.42 -5.36
C GLU A 17 -7.91 2.52 -6.40
N SER A 18 -8.42 2.32 -7.62
CA SER A 18 -8.29 3.25 -8.75
C SER A 18 -6.86 3.55 -9.23
N HIS A 19 -5.88 2.68 -8.94
CA HIS A 19 -4.52 2.81 -9.47
C HIS A 19 -4.40 2.21 -10.88
N TRP A 20 -3.81 2.94 -11.83
CA TRP A 20 -3.75 2.57 -13.26
C TRP A 20 -2.95 1.30 -13.57
N SER A 21 -1.96 0.96 -12.74
CA SER A 21 -1.08 -0.19 -13.01
C SER A 21 -1.77 -1.55 -12.88
N GLY A 22 -2.95 -1.60 -12.24
CA GLY A 22 -3.68 -2.85 -12.01
C GLY A 22 -3.03 -3.82 -11.02
N TRP A 23 -1.92 -3.45 -10.39
CA TRP A 23 -1.24 -4.24 -9.35
C TRP A 23 -1.82 -3.95 -7.97
N LEU A 24 -1.71 -4.94 -7.07
CA LEU A 24 -2.14 -4.83 -5.67
C LEU A 24 -3.58 -4.33 -5.52
N ARG A 25 -4.48 -4.70 -6.44
CA ARG A 25 -5.89 -4.27 -6.41
C ARG A 25 -6.51 -4.64 -5.07
N LYS A 26 -7.17 -3.66 -4.43
CA LYS A 26 -7.91 -3.88 -3.18
C LYS A 26 -8.82 -5.10 -3.26
N GLU A 27 -9.61 -5.21 -4.33
CA GLU A 27 -10.55 -6.31 -4.57
C GLU A 27 -9.87 -7.69 -4.59
N HIS A 28 -8.66 -7.78 -5.13
CA HIS A 28 -7.89 -9.03 -5.11
C HIS A 28 -7.42 -9.38 -3.70
N MET A 29 -7.02 -8.38 -2.92
CA MET A 29 -6.64 -8.61 -1.52
C MET A 29 -7.85 -9.04 -0.68
N GLU A 30 -9.03 -8.45 -0.94
CA GLU A 30 -10.28 -8.86 -0.30
C GLU A 30 -10.69 -10.29 -0.68
N TYR A 31 -10.53 -10.67 -1.94
CA TYR A 31 -10.73 -12.06 -2.38
C TYR A 31 -9.81 -13.05 -1.66
N LEU A 32 -8.59 -12.63 -1.30
CA LEU A 32 -7.64 -13.42 -0.51
C LEU A 32 -7.95 -13.42 1.00
N GLY A 33 -9.03 -12.76 1.43
CA GLY A 33 -9.48 -12.71 2.82
C GLY A 33 -9.00 -11.51 3.63
N PHE A 34 -8.22 -10.59 3.04
CA PHE A 34 -7.84 -9.38 3.74
C PHE A 34 -9.01 -8.40 3.85
N THR A 35 -8.99 -7.58 4.90
CA THR A 35 -9.97 -6.50 5.12
C THR A 35 -9.27 -5.15 5.12
N SER A 36 -9.91 -4.13 4.55
CA SER A 36 -9.40 -2.75 4.59
C SER A 36 -9.71 -2.12 5.95
N ILE A 37 -8.68 -1.79 6.73
CA ILE A 37 -8.83 -1.23 8.09
C ILE A 37 -8.53 0.27 8.20
N ASP A 38 -7.77 0.83 7.26
CA ASP A 38 -7.52 2.27 7.14
C ASP A 38 -7.21 2.58 5.67
N SER A 39 -7.40 3.83 5.26
CA SER A 39 -7.04 4.26 3.90
C SER A 39 -6.75 5.75 3.84
N PHE A 40 -6.14 6.18 2.74
CA PHE A 40 -5.99 7.60 2.41
C PHE A 40 -5.80 7.78 0.90
N THR A 41 -6.29 8.91 0.40
CA THR A 41 -6.22 9.27 -1.01
C THR A 41 -4.91 10.01 -1.29
N VAL A 42 -4.28 9.66 -2.39
CA VAL A 42 -3.02 10.26 -2.83
C VAL A 42 -3.05 10.55 -4.32
N SER A 43 -2.12 11.38 -4.77
CA SER A 43 -1.73 11.50 -6.17
C SER A 43 -0.21 11.48 -6.25
N HIS A 44 0.33 11.13 -7.41
CA HIS A 44 1.75 11.27 -7.64
C HIS A 44 2.13 12.74 -7.88
N LYS A 45 3.29 13.15 -7.35
CA LYS A 45 3.85 14.49 -7.58
C LYS A 45 4.48 14.63 -8.97
N THR A 46 5.02 13.53 -9.50
CA THR A 46 5.85 13.55 -10.73
C THR A 46 5.31 12.69 -11.86
N LYS A 47 4.85 11.46 -11.58
CA LYS A 47 4.26 10.55 -12.58
C LYS A 47 2.74 10.75 -12.63
N HIS A 48 2.08 10.54 -13.77
CA HIS A 48 0.61 10.54 -13.87
C HIS A 48 -0.06 11.67 -13.07
N VAL A 49 0.47 12.89 -13.22
CA VAL A 49 0.09 14.04 -12.39
C VAL A 49 -1.40 14.30 -12.56
N GLY A 50 -2.11 14.41 -11.43
CA GLY A 50 -3.56 14.61 -11.41
C GLY A 50 -4.37 13.31 -11.27
N GLU A 51 -3.79 12.14 -11.55
CA GLU A 51 -4.43 10.86 -11.24
C GLU A 51 -4.43 10.62 -9.73
N ARG A 52 -5.64 10.38 -9.19
CA ARG A 52 -5.86 10.11 -7.78
C ARG A 52 -6.14 8.63 -7.59
N PHE A 53 -5.54 8.05 -6.57
CA PHE A 53 -5.81 6.68 -6.16
C PHE A 53 -5.78 6.59 -4.65
N LYS A 54 -6.36 5.53 -4.10
CA LYS A 54 -6.41 5.32 -2.65
C LYS A 54 -5.55 4.12 -2.27
N ILE A 55 -4.77 4.31 -1.21
CA ILE A 55 -3.98 3.24 -0.60
C ILE A 55 -4.74 2.78 0.64
N HIS A 56 -4.94 1.47 0.74
CA HIS A 56 -5.59 0.79 1.87
C HIS A 56 -4.56 0.02 2.67
N LEU A 57 -4.69 0.07 4.00
CA LEU A 57 -4.03 -0.87 4.90
C LEU A 57 -4.93 -2.09 4.96
N MET A 58 -4.42 -3.20 4.40
CA MET A 58 -5.13 -4.47 4.31
C MET A 58 -4.64 -5.38 5.43
N TRP A 59 -5.57 -5.97 6.17
CA TRP A 59 -5.29 -6.81 7.34
C TRP A 59 -5.99 -8.17 7.24
N LEU A 60 -5.24 -9.22 7.53
CA LEU A 60 -5.72 -10.58 7.68
C LEU A 60 -5.26 -11.10 9.05
N PRO A 61 -6.15 -11.20 10.06
CA PRO A 61 -5.78 -11.70 11.38
C PRO A 61 -5.42 -13.20 11.32
N ASN A 62 -4.57 -13.64 12.24
CA ASN A 62 -4.25 -15.07 12.44
C ASN A 62 -4.42 -15.45 13.92
N ASN A 63 -3.42 -15.16 14.76
CA ASN A 63 -3.47 -15.46 16.20
C ASN A 63 -3.94 -14.26 17.05
N CYS A 64 -3.91 -13.04 16.50
CA CYS A 64 -4.30 -11.83 17.19
C CYS A 64 -5.24 -10.99 16.32
N ASP A 65 -6.36 -10.56 16.89
CA ASP A 65 -7.31 -9.66 16.23
C ASP A 65 -6.93 -8.17 16.33
N LYS A 66 -5.78 -7.83 16.91
CA LYS A 66 -5.34 -6.43 17.01
C LYS A 66 -4.74 -5.98 15.68
N PRO A 67 -5.39 -5.05 14.95
CA PRO A 67 -4.89 -4.61 13.66
C PRO A 67 -3.61 -3.77 13.80
N PRO A 68 -2.73 -3.80 12.80
CA PRO A 68 -1.55 -2.95 12.76
C PRO A 68 -1.94 -1.49 12.50
N THR A 69 -0.99 -0.60 12.76
CA THR A 69 -1.04 0.79 12.29
C THR A 69 0.11 1.03 11.33
N TRP A 70 -0.04 2.02 10.45
CA TRP A 70 1.01 2.43 9.52
C TRP A 70 1.37 3.91 9.68
N ARG A 71 2.60 4.24 9.29
CA ARG A 71 3.06 5.63 9.21
C ARG A 71 2.82 6.17 7.81
N LYS A 72 1.66 6.80 7.57
CA LYS A 72 1.25 7.33 6.24
C LYS A 72 2.33 8.22 5.59
N SER A 73 3.04 9.02 6.38
CA SER A 73 4.14 9.87 5.90
C SER A 73 5.31 9.10 5.29
N LYS A 74 5.54 7.84 5.69
CA LYS A 74 6.55 6.97 5.08
C LYS A 74 6.10 6.40 3.73
N LEU A 75 4.81 6.13 3.57
CA LEU A 75 4.25 5.66 2.29
C LEU A 75 4.34 6.73 1.20
N LEU A 76 4.26 8.02 1.57
CA LEU A 76 4.43 9.12 0.61
C LEU A 76 5.82 9.15 -0.06
N GLN A 77 6.82 8.55 0.59
CA GLN A 77 8.19 8.41 0.07
C GLN A 77 8.28 7.34 -1.02
N GLY A 78 7.35 6.38 -1.04
CA GLY A 78 7.44 5.21 -1.91
C GLY A 78 8.49 4.21 -1.46
N VAL A 79 8.86 3.30 -2.35
CA VAL A 79 9.84 2.23 -2.11
C VAL A 79 10.93 2.25 -3.17
N ASN A 80 12.15 1.90 -2.81
CA ASN A 80 13.31 1.94 -3.72
C ASN A 80 13.78 0.55 -4.19
N PHE A 81 13.27 -0.53 -3.62
CA PHE A 81 13.80 -1.89 -3.84
C PHE A 81 13.23 -2.59 -5.07
N CYS A 82 12.11 -2.12 -5.63
CA CYS A 82 11.46 -2.77 -6.76
C CYS A 82 10.93 -1.73 -7.75
N MET A 83 11.55 -1.69 -8.94
CA MET A 83 11.18 -0.74 -10.01
C MET A 83 9.77 -0.96 -10.57
N ALA A 84 9.30 -2.21 -10.55
CA ALA A 84 7.95 -2.58 -10.99
C ALA A 84 6.90 -2.35 -9.90
N HIS A 85 7.30 -2.00 -8.68
CA HIS A 85 6.36 -1.76 -7.60
C HIS A 85 5.50 -0.51 -7.92
N PRO A 86 4.18 -0.55 -7.67
CA PRO A 86 3.31 0.60 -7.97
C PRO A 86 3.76 1.89 -7.29
N LEU A 87 4.30 1.76 -6.06
CA LEU A 87 4.82 2.88 -5.27
C LEU A 87 6.34 3.11 -5.46
N TYR A 88 6.91 2.75 -6.61
CA TYR A 88 8.36 2.87 -6.82
C TYR A 88 8.84 4.32 -6.87
N HIS A 89 9.80 4.64 -5.99
CA HIS A 89 10.55 5.89 -5.96
C HIS A 89 11.79 5.78 -6.85
N THR A 90 11.71 6.41 -8.02
CA THR A 90 12.86 6.52 -8.92
C THR A 90 13.96 7.36 -8.27
N GLN A 91 15.13 6.77 -8.00
CA GLN A 91 16.26 7.45 -7.36
C GLN A 91 16.83 8.65 -8.15
N SER A 92 16.62 8.70 -9.47
CA SER A 92 17.00 9.86 -10.29
C SER A 92 16.16 11.11 -9.98
N ILE A 93 14.95 10.93 -9.42
CA ILE A 93 14.08 12.01 -8.97
C ILE A 93 14.50 12.33 -7.53
N LYS A 94 15.18 13.48 -7.35
CA LYS A 94 15.69 13.93 -6.04
C LYS A 94 14.62 14.37 -5.04
N GLU A 95 13.34 14.17 -5.36
CA GLU A 95 12.25 14.43 -4.42
C GLU A 95 12.22 13.37 -3.32
N LYS A 96 12.03 13.80 -2.07
CA LYS A 96 11.95 12.89 -0.92
C LYS A 96 10.63 12.12 -0.86
N GLU A 97 9.58 12.70 -1.41
CA GLU A 97 8.22 12.14 -1.43
C GLU A 97 7.72 12.13 -2.85
N ILE A 98 7.28 10.98 -3.36
CA ILE A 98 6.77 10.83 -4.72
C ILE A 98 5.24 10.96 -4.79
N LEU A 99 4.57 10.88 -3.63
CA LEU A 99 3.13 11.03 -3.49
C LEU A 99 2.81 12.24 -2.62
N GLN A 100 1.64 12.81 -2.85
CA GLN A 100 1.01 13.80 -1.99
C GLN A 100 -0.37 13.32 -1.57
N GLN A 101 -0.71 13.52 -0.30
CA GLN A 101 -2.05 13.23 0.20
C GLN A 101 -3.04 14.27 -0.31
N ILE A 102 -4.20 13.80 -0.76
CA ILE A 102 -5.31 14.63 -1.22
C ILE A 102 -6.41 14.54 -0.17
N GLN A 103 -6.94 15.70 0.24
CA GLN A 103 -8.10 15.81 1.13
C GLN A 103 -9.40 15.56 0.37
#